data_AF-A0A3B0VHU0-F1
#
_entry.id   AF-A0A3B0VHU0-F1
#
_cell.length_a   1.000
_cell.length_b   1.000
_cell.length_c   1.000
_cell.angle_alpha   90.00
_cell.angle_beta   90.00
_cell.angle_gamma   90.00
#
_symmetry.space_group_name_H-M   'P 1'
#
loop_
_entity.id
_entity.type
_entity.pdbx_description
1 polymer ?
#
loop_
_entity_poly.entity_id
_entity_poly.type
_entity_poly.pdbx_seq_one_letter_code
_entity_poly.pdbx_strand_id
1 'polypeptide(L)'
;MAAASTHPFARWDEQSITEGVRYKELLDDMQGIAKRLLIFGMHVHVGFGSDVQSKNLMIDIMNQARYFIPHLLALSTSSPFWHGRHTGLRSYRSVVFESLPRTGIPHSFNSWGEYQNYERTLGMVGAFGKADTRAKIWWDIRPHPVFDTLEFRITDICTKVDEAICIAALFQAICAKLIKLRRQNMSWRQYRHMHISENKWRAVRYGINGELIDFGQQESIPFPELMNQLLELLDDVVDDLGSRKEVEYVHTILRNGTSADRQVATYKANGGDDNREEALKAVVDQVVAETKEGL
;
A
#
# COMPACT_ATOMS: atom_id res chain seq x y z
N MET A 1 9.39 -14.77 14.12
CA MET A 1 9.23 -13.58 13.25
C MET A 1 7.81 -13.63 12.70
N ALA A 2 7.13 -12.49 12.62
CA ALA A 2 5.74 -12.38 12.20
C ALA A 2 5.61 -11.23 11.19
N ALA A 3 4.88 -11.43 10.10
CA ALA A 3 4.62 -10.42 9.08
C ALA A 3 3.17 -9.92 9.19
N ALA A 4 3.00 -8.78 9.86
CA ALA A 4 1.73 -8.06 9.95
C ALA A 4 1.97 -6.54 10.04
N SER A 5 1.05 -5.75 9.48
CA SER A 5 1.23 -4.30 9.35
C SER A 5 1.16 -3.55 10.67
N THR A 6 0.48 -4.15 11.66
CA THR A 6 0.44 -3.71 13.05
C THR A 6 0.62 -4.93 13.93
N HIS A 7 1.29 -4.76 15.06
CA HIS A 7 1.27 -5.79 16.09
C HIS A 7 -0.08 -5.71 16.85
N PRO A 8 -0.82 -6.82 17.04
CA PRO A 8 -2.20 -6.75 17.54
C PRO A 8 -2.37 -6.03 18.88
N PHE A 9 -1.41 -6.18 19.80
CA PHE A 9 -1.46 -5.58 21.14
C PHE A 9 -0.23 -4.79 21.57
N ALA A 10 0.76 -4.59 20.71
CA ALA A 10 1.95 -3.86 21.12
C ALA A 10 1.59 -2.40 21.40
N ARG A 11 2.24 -1.83 22.41
CA ARG A 11 2.09 -0.45 22.82
C ARG A 11 3.32 0.33 22.39
N TRP A 12 3.12 1.32 21.53
CA TRP A 12 4.22 2.14 21.00
C TRP A 12 4.93 2.93 22.11
N ASP A 13 4.21 3.29 23.18
CA ASP A 13 4.70 4.00 24.35
C ASP A 13 5.61 3.13 25.25
N GLU A 14 5.61 1.82 25.04
CA GLU A 14 6.41 0.85 25.78
C GLU A 14 7.59 0.30 24.95
N GLN A 15 7.72 0.69 23.67
CA GLN A 15 8.82 0.22 22.81
C GLN A 15 10.10 1.03 23.03
N SER A 16 11.23 0.34 23.15
CA SER A 16 12.55 0.96 23.18
C SER A 16 12.89 1.55 21.82
N ILE A 17 13.16 2.85 21.79
CA ILE A 17 13.55 3.56 20.57
C ILE A 17 14.97 3.15 20.18
N THR A 18 15.17 2.66 18.96
CA THR A 18 16.51 2.36 18.44
C THR A 18 17.33 3.65 18.32
N GLU A 19 18.53 3.67 18.88
CA GLU A 19 19.41 4.84 18.84
C GLU A 19 19.96 5.07 17.42
N GLY A 20 19.48 6.11 16.75
CA GLY A 20 20.02 6.57 15.47
C GLY A 20 19.78 8.07 15.28
N VAL A 21 20.79 8.78 14.76
CA VAL A 21 20.74 10.25 14.54
C VAL A 21 19.52 10.65 13.69
N ARG A 22 19.22 9.85 12.65
CA ARG A 22 18.07 10.05 11.75
C ARG A 22 16.70 9.94 12.45
N TYR A 23 16.58 9.08 13.46
CA TYR A 23 15.32 8.90 14.20
C TYR A 23 15.10 10.00 15.24
N LYS A 24 16.18 10.51 15.87
CA LYS A 24 16.10 11.67 16.76
C LYS A 24 15.60 12.91 16.04
N GLU A 25 16.08 13.18 14.82
CA GLU A 25 15.55 14.26 13.99
C GLU A 25 14.09 14.04 13.58
N LEU A 26 13.68 12.82 13.25
CA LEU A 26 12.28 12.52 12.94
C LEU A 26 11.36 12.77 14.13
N LEU A 27 11.79 12.39 15.35
CA LEU A 27 11.04 12.65 16.58
C LEU A 27 10.95 14.15 16.89
N ASP A 28 12.01 14.91 16.65
CA ASP A 28 12.02 16.36 16.85
C ASP A 28 11.14 17.08 15.81
N ASP A 29 11.17 16.64 14.55
CA ASP A 29 10.34 17.22 13.50
C ASP A 29 8.85 16.87 13.64
N MET A 30 8.52 15.61 13.95
CA MET A 30 7.15 15.08 13.90
C MET A 30 6.49 14.93 15.29
N GLN A 31 7.27 15.14 16.36
CA GLN A 31 6.80 15.17 17.75
C GLN A 31 5.92 13.94 18.10
N GLY A 32 4.74 14.15 18.67
CA GLY A 32 3.85 13.08 19.12
C GLY A 32 3.41 12.10 18.03
N ILE A 33 3.51 12.46 16.74
CA ILE A 33 3.07 11.63 15.62
C ILE A 33 4.09 10.53 15.33
N ALA A 34 5.39 10.85 15.34
CA ALA A 34 6.45 9.87 15.07
C ALA A 34 6.48 8.72 16.07
N LYS A 35 6.05 8.95 17.31
CA LYS A 35 6.01 7.92 18.35
C LYS A 35 5.03 6.78 18.02
N ARG A 36 4.07 6.99 17.11
CA ARG A 36 3.08 5.98 16.71
C ARG A 36 3.51 5.09 15.54
N LEU A 37 4.69 5.29 14.98
CA LEU A 37 5.17 4.60 13.77
C LEU A 37 5.66 3.16 14.02
N LEU A 38 4.93 2.40 14.83
CA LEU A 38 5.10 0.95 14.97
C LEU A 38 4.25 0.20 13.93
N ILE A 39 4.48 0.53 12.66
CA ILE A 39 3.76 0.01 11.51
C ILE A 39 4.73 -0.54 10.47
N PHE A 40 4.31 -1.58 9.76
CA PHE A 40 5.13 -2.29 8.77
C PHE A 40 4.43 -2.29 7.42
N GLY A 41 5.12 -1.92 6.35
CA GLY A 41 4.55 -1.93 5.01
C GLY A 41 5.40 -2.75 4.06
N MET A 42 4.78 -3.25 3.00
CA MET A 42 5.50 -3.78 1.85
C MET A 42 5.59 -2.69 0.78
N HIS A 43 6.79 -2.45 0.24
CA HIS A 43 6.97 -1.53 -0.87
C HIS A 43 7.43 -2.28 -2.12
N VAL A 44 6.88 -1.91 -3.28
CA VAL A 44 7.24 -2.48 -4.57
C VAL A 44 7.83 -1.39 -5.45
N HIS A 45 8.96 -1.70 -6.10
CA HIS A 45 9.65 -0.77 -6.98
C HIS A 45 9.59 -1.28 -8.42
N VAL A 46 9.09 -0.44 -9.33
CA VAL A 46 9.09 -0.73 -10.78
C VAL A 46 10.08 0.22 -11.45
N GLY A 47 11.10 -0.33 -12.11
CA GLY A 47 12.13 0.44 -12.81
C GLY A 47 11.65 1.02 -14.14
N PHE A 48 11.99 2.28 -14.43
CA PHE A 48 11.68 2.95 -15.70
C PHE A 48 12.93 3.36 -16.48
N GLY A 49 14.03 3.67 -15.79
CA GLY A 49 15.26 4.19 -16.41
C GLY A 49 15.60 5.60 -15.96
N SER A 50 16.86 5.99 -16.19
CA SER A 50 17.44 7.24 -15.68
C SER A 50 17.30 8.43 -16.63
N ASP A 51 17.03 8.20 -17.92
CA ASP A 51 16.90 9.27 -18.90
C ASP A 51 15.60 10.07 -18.72
N VAL A 52 15.60 11.31 -19.21
CA VAL A 52 14.49 12.26 -19.02
C VAL A 52 13.18 11.76 -19.64
N GLN A 53 13.23 10.99 -20.74
CA GLN A 53 12.02 10.45 -21.35
C GLN A 53 11.41 9.35 -20.47
N SER A 54 12.25 8.46 -19.95
CA SER A 54 11.85 7.45 -18.97
C SER A 54 11.27 8.06 -17.69
N LYS A 55 11.82 9.17 -17.22
CA LYS A 55 11.28 9.91 -16.06
C LYS A 55 9.93 10.57 -16.34
N ASN A 56 9.74 11.15 -17.52
CA ASN A 56 8.43 11.68 -17.90
C ASN A 56 7.39 10.56 -18.06
N LEU A 57 7.79 9.42 -18.62
CA LEU A 57 6.95 8.22 -18.67
C LEU A 57 6.58 7.76 -17.25
N MET A 58 7.53 7.72 -16.32
CA MET A 58 7.26 7.37 -14.92
C MET A 58 6.18 8.26 -14.29
N ILE A 59 6.22 9.57 -14.52
CA ILE A 59 5.19 10.51 -14.01
C ILE A 59 3.83 10.26 -14.68
N ASP A 60 3.80 10.04 -15.99
CA ASP A 60 2.57 9.71 -16.71
C ASP A 60 1.93 8.41 -16.18
N ILE A 61 2.74 7.36 -16.03
CA ILE A 61 2.28 6.08 -15.46
C ILE A 61 1.87 6.25 -14.01
N MET A 62 2.59 7.01 -13.18
CA MET A 62 2.20 7.30 -11.80
C MET A 62 0.81 7.94 -11.74
N ASN A 63 0.54 8.95 -12.58
CA ASN A 63 -0.73 9.66 -12.58
C ASN A 63 -1.93 8.74 -12.82
N GLN A 64 -1.75 7.75 -13.70
CA GLN A 64 -2.72 6.72 -14.06
C GLN A 64 -2.79 5.62 -12.98
N ALA A 65 -1.65 5.14 -12.52
CA ALA A 65 -1.50 4.05 -11.55
C ALA A 65 -2.18 4.36 -10.20
N ARG A 66 -2.27 5.64 -9.81
CA ARG A 66 -3.03 6.07 -8.61
C ARG A 66 -4.46 5.53 -8.58
N TYR A 67 -5.11 5.30 -9.71
CA TYR A 67 -6.46 4.72 -9.72
C TYR A 67 -6.48 3.29 -9.16
N PHE A 68 -5.44 2.52 -9.43
CA PHE A 68 -5.40 1.10 -9.10
C PHE A 68 -4.92 0.82 -7.68
N ILE A 69 -4.10 1.69 -7.08
CA ILE A 69 -3.48 1.43 -5.76
C ILE A 69 -4.48 1.09 -4.63
N PRO A 70 -5.74 1.59 -4.57
CA PRO A 70 -6.72 1.12 -3.59
C PRO A 70 -7.09 -0.37 -3.74
N HIS A 71 -7.06 -0.91 -4.96
CA HIS A 71 -7.34 -2.32 -5.20
C HIS A 71 -6.26 -3.21 -4.57
N LEU A 72 -5.00 -2.83 -4.76
CA LEU A 72 -3.86 -3.54 -4.18
C LEU A 72 -3.83 -3.39 -2.66
N LEU A 73 -4.25 -2.24 -2.13
CA LEU A 73 -4.43 -2.07 -0.69
C LEU A 73 -5.45 -3.08 -0.15
N ALA A 74 -6.63 -3.18 -0.78
CA ALA A 74 -7.69 -4.10 -0.36
C ALA A 74 -7.20 -5.56 -0.29
N LEU A 75 -6.44 -6.03 -1.29
CA LEU A 75 -5.82 -7.36 -1.33
C LEU A 75 -4.77 -7.58 -0.24
N SER A 76 -4.02 -6.53 0.12
CA SER A 76 -2.88 -6.64 1.05
C SER A 76 -3.23 -6.52 2.53
N THR A 77 -4.48 -6.18 2.87
CA THR A 77 -4.87 -5.78 4.23
C THR A 77 -4.44 -6.81 5.30
N SER A 78 -3.73 -6.33 6.33
CA SER A 78 -3.19 -7.20 7.39
C SER A 78 -3.14 -6.56 8.79
N SER A 79 -3.79 -5.40 8.98
CA SER A 79 -3.76 -4.65 10.24
C SER A 79 -5.15 -4.32 10.82
N PRO A 80 -5.97 -5.32 11.20
CA PRO A 80 -7.28 -5.06 11.80
C PRO A 80 -7.24 -4.69 13.28
N PHE A 81 -6.12 -4.93 13.97
CA PHE A 81 -5.95 -4.68 15.40
C PHE A 81 -4.94 -3.57 15.69
N TRP A 82 -5.21 -2.79 16.73
CA TRP A 82 -4.30 -1.76 17.23
C TRP A 82 -4.47 -1.59 18.74
N HIS A 83 -3.38 -1.60 19.51
CA HIS A 83 -3.40 -1.50 20.97
C HIS A 83 -4.35 -2.48 21.67
N GLY A 84 -4.41 -3.71 21.16
CA GLY A 84 -5.22 -4.79 21.74
C GLY A 84 -6.71 -4.63 21.48
N ARG A 85 -7.10 -3.81 20.50
CA ARG A 85 -8.49 -3.59 20.11
C ARG A 85 -8.70 -3.97 18.65
N HIS A 86 -9.82 -4.66 18.39
CA HIS A 86 -10.34 -4.78 17.04
C HIS A 86 -10.84 -3.40 16.59
N THR A 87 -10.19 -2.83 15.57
CA THR A 87 -10.43 -1.44 15.16
C THR A 87 -11.67 -1.26 14.28
N GLY A 88 -12.17 -2.36 13.72
CA GLY A 88 -13.19 -2.35 12.67
C GLY A 88 -12.65 -1.97 11.28
N LEU A 89 -11.36 -1.67 11.16
CA LEU A 89 -10.68 -1.47 9.87
C LEU A 89 -9.97 -2.75 9.45
N ARG A 90 -9.65 -2.88 8.16
CA ARG A 90 -8.79 -3.94 7.62
C ARG A 90 -7.33 -3.51 7.47
N SER A 91 -7.11 -2.22 7.23
CA SER A 91 -5.78 -1.59 7.22
C SER A 91 -5.70 -0.40 8.19
N TYR A 92 -5.44 -0.68 9.47
CA TYR A 92 -5.22 0.39 10.45
C TYR A 92 -3.88 1.11 10.22
N ARG A 93 -2.88 0.42 9.64
CA ARG A 93 -1.61 1.04 9.25
C ARG A 93 -1.82 2.26 8.37
N SER A 94 -2.73 2.21 7.40
CA SER A 94 -2.99 3.35 6.52
C SER A 94 -3.41 4.60 7.29
N VAL A 95 -4.23 4.45 8.34
CA VAL A 95 -4.67 5.55 9.20
C VAL A 95 -3.53 6.12 10.02
N VAL A 96 -2.68 5.27 10.59
CA VAL A 96 -1.48 5.72 11.32
C VAL A 96 -0.56 6.49 10.39
N PHE A 97 -0.34 5.98 9.18
CA PHE A 97 0.56 6.59 8.21
C PHE A 97 0.05 7.95 7.73
N GLU A 98 -1.25 8.08 7.44
CA GLU A 98 -1.88 9.33 7.00
C GLU A 98 -1.82 10.49 8.02
N SER A 99 -1.51 10.19 9.28
CA SER A 99 -1.31 11.25 10.28
C SER A 99 -0.02 12.06 10.08
N LEU A 100 0.92 11.60 9.24
CA LEU A 100 2.13 12.34 8.91
C LEU A 100 1.89 13.35 7.76
N PRO A 101 2.61 14.49 7.73
CA PRO A 101 2.54 15.42 6.61
C PRO A 101 3.05 14.76 5.32
N ARG A 102 2.59 15.21 4.15
CA ARG A 102 3.06 14.71 2.82
C ARG A 102 2.84 13.20 2.64
N THR A 103 1.72 12.69 3.12
CA THR A 103 1.26 11.31 2.97
C THR A 103 0.03 11.20 2.08
N GLY A 104 -0.41 9.97 1.84
CA GLY A 104 -1.61 9.69 1.07
C GLY A 104 -1.36 9.66 -0.43
N ILE A 105 -2.45 9.73 -1.19
CA ILE A 105 -2.41 9.65 -2.65
C ILE A 105 -1.89 10.98 -3.20
N PRO A 106 -0.82 10.99 -4.02
CA PRO A 106 -0.29 12.23 -4.56
C PRO A 106 -1.25 12.87 -5.56
N HIS A 107 -1.17 14.19 -5.70
CA HIS A 107 -1.74 14.90 -6.85
C HIS A 107 -1.00 14.52 -8.14
N SER A 108 -1.61 14.86 -9.28
CA SER A 108 -0.99 14.62 -10.58
C SER A 108 0.05 15.66 -10.89
N PHE A 109 1.10 15.25 -11.61
CA PHE A 109 2.11 16.15 -12.18
C PHE A 109 2.09 16.03 -13.71
N ASN A 110 2.25 17.12 -14.44
CA ASN A 110 2.28 17.10 -15.90
C ASN A 110 3.60 16.59 -16.47
N SER A 111 4.69 16.64 -15.69
CA SER A 111 6.02 16.22 -16.14
C SER A 111 6.95 15.91 -14.97
N TRP A 112 8.08 15.26 -15.28
CA TRP A 112 9.19 15.10 -14.34
C TRP A 112 9.73 16.43 -13.84
N GLY A 113 9.82 17.44 -14.71
CA GLY A 113 10.28 18.78 -14.34
C GLY A 113 9.36 19.47 -13.33
N GLU A 114 8.05 19.30 -13.45
CA GLU A 114 7.09 19.84 -12.48
C GLU A 114 7.23 19.16 -11.10
N TYR A 115 7.36 17.83 -11.09
CA TYR A 115 7.64 17.09 -9.87
C TYR A 115 8.95 17.55 -9.21
N GLN A 116 10.02 17.72 -9.99
CA GLN A 116 11.30 18.22 -9.47
C GLN A 116 11.20 19.65 -8.93
N ASN A 117 10.37 20.50 -9.54
CA ASN A 117 10.12 21.84 -9.02
C ASN A 117 9.41 21.80 -7.67
N TYR A 118 8.40 20.94 -7.51
CA TYR A 118 7.74 20.70 -6.22
C TYR A 118 8.74 20.25 -5.14
N GLU A 119 9.56 19.24 -5.45
CA GLU A 119 10.58 18.73 -4.53
C GLU A 119 11.59 19.83 -4.15
N ARG A 120 12.06 20.60 -5.13
CA ARG A 120 12.97 21.74 -4.92
C ARG A 120 12.37 22.78 -4.00
N THR A 121 11.11 23.18 -4.22
CA THR A 121 10.42 24.16 -3.38
C THR A 121 10.34 23.69 -1.93
N LEU A 122 9.99 22.42 -1.70
CA LEU A 122 9.97 21.84 -0.34
C LEU A 122 11.37 21.80 0.30
N GLY A 123 12.40 21.47 -0.49
CA GLY A 123 13.80 21.49 -0.05
C GLY A 123 14.26 22.89 0.38
N MET A 124 13.95 23.92 -0.43
CA MET A 124 14.35 25.31 -0.15
C MET A 124 13.78 25.86 1.15
N VAL A 125 12.56 25.44 1.54
CA VAL A 125 11.92 25.87 2.80
C VAL A 125 12.24 24.96 3.98
N GLY A 126 13.15 23.98 3.80
CA GLY A 126 13.58 23.07 4.87
C GLY A 126 12.55 22.01 5.26
N ALA A 127 11.54 21.74 4.42
CA ALA A 127 10.47 20.77 4.74
C ALA A 127 10.97 19.32 4.90
N PHE A 128 12.18 19.04 4.41
CA PHE A 128 12.84 17.75 4.52
C PHE A 128 13.77 17.64 5.75
N GLY A 129 13.88 18.68 6.58
CA GLY A 129 14.82 18.72 7.71
C GLY A 129 16.28 18.90 7.27
N LYS A 130 17.20 18.84 8.24
CA LYS A 130 18.59 19.28 8.06
C LYS A 130 19.56 18.18 7.61
N ALA A 131 19.45 16.95 8.12
CA ALA A 131 20.41 15.88 7.75
C ALA A 131 19.96 15.00 6.58
N ASP A 132 18.67 14.90 6.27
CA ASP A 132 18.15 14.06 5.18
C ASP A 132 17.18 14.83 4.28
N THR A 133 17.73 15.42 3.23
CA THR A 133 16.98 16.22 2.25
C THR A 133 16.23 15.39 1.20
N ARG A 134 16.27 14.06 1.26
CA ARG A 134 15.88 13.22 0.11
C ARG A 134 14.65 12.32 0.36
N ALA A 135 14.25 12.08 1.61
CA ALA A 135 13.35 10.95 1.91
C ALA A 135 12.02 11.28 2.64
N LYS A 136 11.53 12.54 2.61
CA LYS A 136 10.36 12.95 3.42
C LYS A 136 9.05 13.21 2.66
N ILE A 137 8.90 12.71 1.43
CA ILE A 137 7.61 12.64 0.73
C ILE A 137 7.04 11.23 0.92
N TRP A 138 6.09 11.03 1.82
CA TRP A 138 5.60 9.70 2.20
C TRP A 138 4.30 9.32 1.48
N TRP A 139 4.19 9.66 0.20
CA TRP A 139 3.02 9.31 -0.59
C TRP A 139 2.87 7.79 -0.78
N ASP A 140 1.63 7.36 -1.03
CA ASP A 140 1.26 5.97 -1.29
C ASP A 140 1.88 5.41 -2.59
N ILE A 141 2.24 6.31 -3.50
CA ILE A 141 2.98 6.06 -4.74
C ILE A 141 3.86 7.28 -5.00
N ARG A 142 5.13 7.10 -5.37
CA ARG A 142 6.05 8.23 -5.66
C ARG A 142 7.22 7.81 -6.54
N PRO A 143 7.85 8.72 -7.28
CA PRO A 143 9.20 8.48 -7.78
C PRO A 143 10.16 8.27 -6.61
N HIS A 144 11.02 7.25 -6.69
CA HIS A 144 12.01 7.03 -5.64
C HIS A 144 13.12 8.08 -5.74
N PRO A 145 13.57 8.69 -4.62
CA PRO A 145 14.54 9.80 -4.64
C PRO A 145 15.95 9.40 -5.07
N VAL A 146 16.30 8.12 -5.00
CA VAL A 146 17.65 7.60 -5.30
C VAL A 146 17.66 6.60 -6.45
N PHE A 147 16.56 5.89 -6.64
CA PHE A 147 16.48 4.79 -7.61
C PHE A 147 15.58 5.23 -8.75
N ASP A 148 15.87 4.77 -9.96
CA ASP A 148 15.11 5.11 -11.14
C ASP A 148 13.80 4.31 -11.26
N THR A 149 13.06 4.27 -10.15
CA THR A 149 11.89 3.43 -9.93
C THR A 149 10.69 4.25 -9.48
N LEU A 150 9.50 3.83 -9.91
CA LEU A 150 8.24 4.18 -9.27
C LEU A 150 8.06 3.29 -8.04
N GLU A 151 7.99 3.89 -6.86
CA GLU A 151 7.83 3.20 -5.58
C GLU A 151 6.36 3.22 -5.15
N PHE A 152 5.78 2.03 -4.98
CA PHE A 152 4.44 1.81 -4.43
C PHE A 152 4.56 1.47 -2.95
N ARG A 153 3.91 2.25 -2.09
CA ARG A 153 4.04 2.17 -0.62
C ARG A 153 2.72 1.98 0.11
N ILE A 154 1.62 1.90 -0.64
CA ILE A 154 0.27 1.85 -0.08
C ILE A 154 0.02 0.58 0.73
N THR A 155 0.59 -0.55 0.30
CA THR A 155 0.19 -1.88 0.74
C THR A 155 0.58 -2.15 2.18
N ASP A 156 -0.29 -2.89 2.84
CA ASP A 156 0.06 -3.57 4.08
C ASP A 156 1.12 -4.66 3.80
N ILE A 157 1.86 -5.05 4.84
CA ILE A 157 2.75 -6.21 4.71
C ILE A 157 1.89 -7.46 4.55
N CYS A 158 2.19 -8.27 3.55
CA CYS A 158 1.51 -9.55 3.34
C CYS A 158 2.06 -10.58 4.30
N THR A 159 1.20 -11.39 4.91
CA THR A 159 1.64 -12.39 5.86
C THR A 159 2.27 -13.59 5.16
N LYS A 160 1.73 -14.00 4.00
CA LYS A 160 2.27 -15.09 3.18
C LYS A 160 3.11 -14.57 2.04
N VAL A 161 4.16 -15.32 1.67
CA VAL A 161 5.07 -14.96 0.57
C VAL A 161 4.34 -14.92 -0.77
N ASP A 162 3.48 -15.90 -1.05
CA ASP A 162 2.73 -15.94 -2.32
C ASP A 162 1.78 -14.74 -2.48
N GLU A 163 1.20 -14.25 -1.38
CA GLU A 163 0.38 -13.02 -1.38
C GLU A 163 1.25 -11.79 -1.75
N ALA A 164 2.46 -11.71 -1.18
CA ALA A 164 3.42 -10.64 -1.49
C ALA A 164 3.84 -10.66 -2.97
N ILE A 165 4.15 -11.86 -3.50
CA ILE A 165 4.53 -12.06 -4.91
C ILE A 165 3.37 -11.68 -5.84
N CYS A 166 2.15 -12.10 -5.52
CA CYS A 166 0.95 -11.74 -6.28
C CYS A 166 0.77 -10.22 -6.41
N ILE A 167 0.88 -9.51 -5.29
CA ILE A 167 0.74 -8.04 -5.27
C ILE A 167 1.88 -7.37 -6.04
N ALA A 168 3.12 -7.86 -5.93
CA ALA A 168 4.24 -7.34 -6.71
C ALA A 168 4.05 -7.55 -8.22
N ALA A 169 3.58 -8.74 -8.62
CA ALA A 169 3.27 -9.07 -10.01
C ALA A 169 2.14 -8.18 -10.56
N LEU A 170 1.10 -7.91 -9.77
CA LEU A 170 0.03 -6.99 -10.15
C LEU A 170 0.54 -5.56 -10.36
N PHE A 171 1.40 -5.03 -9.49
CA PHE A 171 2.00 -3.70 -9.71
C PHE A 171 2.81 -3.63 -11.01
N GLN A 172 3.60 -4.68 -11.31
CA GLN A 172 4.36 -4.77 -12.55
C GLN A 172 3.43 -4.85 -13.77
N ALA A 173 2.40 -5.70 -13.73
CA ALA A 173 1.43 -5.87 -14.80
C ALA A 173 0.64 -4.58 -15.06
N ILE A 174 0.20 -3.86 -14.03
CA ILE A 174 -0.47 -2.56 -14.17
C ILE A 174 0.46 -1.56 -14.87
N CYS A 175 1.71 -1.43 -14.43
CA CYS A 175 2.67 -0.56 -15.11
C CYS A 175 2.87 -0.96 -16.58
N ALA A 176 3.06 -2.25 -16.86
CA ALA A 176 3.24 -2.76 -18.22
C ALA A 176 2.02 -2.46 -19.11
N LYS A 177 0.80 -2.67 -18.59
CA LYS A 177 -0.44 -2.37 -19.32
C LYS A 177 -0.58 -0.89 -19.63
N LEU A 178 -0.32 -0.02 -18.65
CA LEU A 178 -0.39 1.43 -18.86
C LEU A 178 0.67 1.91 -19.88
N ILE A 179 1.87 1.32 -19.86
CA ILE A 179 2.91 1.58 -20.88
C ILE A 179 2.45 1.08 -22.26
N LYS A 180 1.84 -0.10 -22.35
CA LYS A 180 1.30 -0.66 -23.59
C LYS A 180 0.23 0.24 -24.19
N LEU A 181 -0.73 0.71 -23.38
CA LEU A 181 -1.74 1.71 -23.79
C LEU A 181 -1.06 2.98 -24.31
N ARG A 182 -0.05 3.50 -23.60
CA ARG A 182 0.68 4.70 -24.01
C ARG A 182 1.34 4.54 -25.38
N ARG A 183 1.94 3.38 -25.66
CA ARG A 183 2.54 3.05 -26.96
C ARG A 183 1.52 2.96 -28.09
N GLN A 184 0.27 2.63 -27.77
CA GLN A 184 -0.86 2.61 -28.70
C GLN A 184 -1.54 3.98 -28.83
N ASN A 185 -0.93 5.05 -28.29
CA ASN A 185 -1.49 6.39 -28.24
C ASN A 185 -2.82 6.47 -27.47
N MET A 186 -3.00 5.59 -26.48
CA MET A 186 -4.11 5.56 -25.53
C MET A 186 -3.60 5.88 -24.13
N SER A 187 -4.50 6.19 -23.20
CA SER A 187 -4.19 6.32 -21.78
C SER A 187 -5.36 5.87 -20.91
N TRP A 188 -5.06 5.44 -19.69
CA TRP A 188 -6.09 5.26 -18.68
C TRP A 188 -6.57 6.63 -18.20
N ARG A 189 -7.86 6.72 -17.88
CA ARG A 189 -8.46 7.97 -17.41
C ARG A 189 -7.81 8.41 -16.10
N GLN A 190 -7.39 9.67 -16.06
CA GLN A 190 -6.88 10.27 -14.83
C GLN A 190 -8.05 10.75 -13.96
N TYR A 191 -8.09 10.26 -12.72
CA TYR A 191 -9.11 10.64 -11.75
C TYR A 191 -8.60 11.70 -10.78
N ARG A 192 -9.53 12.52 -10.28
CA ARG A 192 -9.26 13.51 -9.24
C ARG A 192 -8.85 12.81 -7.95
N HIS A 193 -7.95 13.43 -7.19
CA HIS A 193 -7.45 12.89 -5.92
C HIS A 193 -8.60 12.47 -4.97
N MET A 194 -9.63 13.30 -4.81
CA MET A 194 -10.76 13.02 -3.90
C MET A 194 -11.50 11.72 -4.23
N HIS A 195 -11.62 11.38 -5.51
CA HIS A 195 -12.26 10.13 -5.94
C HIS A 195 -11.42 8.91 -5.50
N ILE A 196 -10.11 8.98 -5.73
CA ILE A 196 -9.20 7.89 -5.39
C ILE A 196 -9.12 7.75 -3.86
N SER A 197 -9.13 8.85 -3.12
CA SER A 197 -9.17 8.86 -1.65
C SER A 197 -10.39 8.15 -1.09
N GLU A 198 -11.56 8.29 -1.71
CA GLU A 198 -12.76 7.55 -1.30
C GLU A 198 -12.57 6.04 -1.47
N ASN A 199 -12.05 5.58 -2.63
CA ASN A 199 -11.76 4.17 -2.81
C ASN A 199 -10.66 3.67 -1.87
N LYS A 200 -9.67 4.50 -1.53
CA LYS A 200 -8.68 4.16 -0.49
C LYS A 200 -9.36 3.94 0.86
N TRP A 201 -10.25 4.82 1.28
CA TRP A 201 -11.00 4.65 2.52
C TRP A 201 -11.84 3.36 2.53
N ARG A 202 -12.53 3.06 1.43
CA ARG A 202 -13.31 1.84 1.28
C ARG A 202 -12.44 0.59 1.37
N ALA A 203 -11.26 0.60 0.74
CA ALA A 203 -10.27 -0.46 0.86
C ALA A 203 -9.75 -0.61 2.31
N VAL A 204 -9.45 0.51 2.99
CA VAL A 204 -9.02 0.52 4.40
C VAL A 204 -10.08 -0.09 5.32
N ARG A 205 -11.34 0.26 5.12
CA ARG A 205 -12.44 -0.11 6.02
C ARG A 205 -12.96 -1.52 5.78
N TYR A 206 -13.09 -1.93 4.52
CA TYR A 206 -13.81 -3.15 4.13
C TYR A 206 -12.91 -4.22 3.49
N GLY A 207 -11.72 -3.84 2.99
CA GLY A 207 -10.83 -4.77 2.29
C GLY A 207 -11.53 -5.42 1.09
N ILE A 208 -11.26 -6.71 0.88
CA ILE A 208 -11.84 -7.49 -0.22
C ILE A 208 -13.34 -7.81 -0.05
N ASN A 209 -13.89 -7.60 1.15
CA ASN A 209 -15.28 -7.88 1.49
C ASN A 209 -16.19 -6.67 1.25
N GLY A 210 -15.62 -5.55 0.77
CA GLY A 210 -16.36 -4.35 0.43
C GLY A 210 -16.59 -4.20 -1.06
N GLU A 211 -16.94 -2.98 -1.41
CA GLU A 211 -17.12 -2.52 -2.78
C GLU A 211 -16.24 -1.30 -3.00
N LEU A 212 -15.77 -1.07 -4.23
CA LEU A 212 -15.15 0.20 -4.62
C LEU A 212 -16.01 0.88 -5.68
N ILE A 213 -15.83 2.19 -5.83
CA ILE A 213 -16.57 2.96 -6.82
C ILE A 213 -15.90 2.78 -8.19
N ASP A 214 -16.68 2.33 -9.17
CA ASP A 214 -16.35 2.52 -10.58
C ASP A 214 -16.84 3.91 -11.00
N PHE A 215 -15.91 4.83 -11.20
CA PHE A 215 -16.23 6.21 -11.58
C PHE A 215 -16.63 6.38 -13.06
N GLY A 216 -16.40 5.38 -13.90
CA GLY A 216 -16.92 5.33 -15.26
C GLY A 216 -18.41 5.00 -15.26
N GLN A 217 -18.80 3.98 -14.51
CA GLN A 217 -20.19 3.54 -14.35
C GLN A 217 -20.99 4.37 -13.34
N GLN A 218 -20.31 5.06 -12.42
CA GLN A 218 -20.89 5.78 -11.28
C GLN A 218 -21.61 4.86 -10.28
N GLU A 219 -21.10 3.65 -10.13
CA GLU A 219 -21.69 2.61 -9.30
C GLU A 219 -20.67 2.07 -8.28
N SER A 220 -21.19 1.48 -7.21
CA SER A 220 -20.42 0.72 -6.24
C SER A 220 -20.36 -0.72 -6.71
N ILE A 221 -19.16 -1.25 -6.97
CA ILE A 221 -18.97 -2.58 -7.53
C ILE A 221 -18.29 -3.47 -6.49
N PRO A 222 -18.80 -4.70 -6.26
CA PRO A 222 -18.15 -5.69 -5.39
C PRO A 222 -16.68 -5.89 -5.75
N PHE A 223 -15.82 -5.91 -4.73
CA PHE A 223 -14.39 -6.00 -4.95
C PHE A 223 -13.93 -7.21 -5.79
N PRO A 224 -14.48 -8.43 -5.61
CA PRO A 224 -14.13 -9.57 -6.46
C PRO A 224 -14.43 -9.34 -7.95
N GLU A 225 -15.52 -8.63 -8.27
CA GLU A 225 -15.90 -8.32 -9.65
C GLU A 225 -14.93 -7.31 -10.27
N LEU A 226 -14.55 -6.26 -9.53
CA LEU A 226 -13.52 -5.30 -9.96
C LEU A 226 -12.17 -5.97 -10.19
N MET A 227 -11.81 -6.96 -9.36
CA MET A 227 -10.58 -7.71 -9.57
C MET A 227 -10.63 -8.55 -10.84
N ASN A 228 -11.76 -9.18 -11.17
CA ASN A 228 -11.91 -9.90 -12.44
C ASN A 228 -11.75 -8.95 -13.64
N GLN A 229 -12.39 -7.77 -13.60
CA GLN A 229 -12.22 -6.75 -14.64
C GLN A 229 -10.77 -6.26 -14.77
N LEU A 230 -10.07 -6.11 -13.64
CA LEU A 230 -8.64 -5.78 -13.64
C LEU A 230 -7.80 -6.90 -14.25
N LEU A 231 -8.08 -8.17 -13.94
CA LEU A 231 -7.39 -9.31 -14.55
C LEU A 231 -7.62 -9.36 -16.06
N GLU A 232 -8.85 -9.14 -16.53
CA GLU A 232 -9.17 -9.03 -17.96
C GLU A 232 -8.41 -7.88 -18.63
N LEU A 233 -8.28 -6.74 -17.96
CA LEU A 233 -7.50 -5.61 -18.44
C LEU A 233 -6.00 -5.95 -18.59
N LEU A 234 -5.47 -6.78 -17.69
CA LEU A 234 -4.06 -7.16 -17.62
C LEU A 234 -3.70 -8.40 -18.47
N ASP A 235 -4.69 -9.13 -18.96
CA ASP A 235 -4.51 -10.43 -19.62
C ASP A 235 -3.48 -10.38 -20.77
N ASP A 236 -3.47 -9.30 -21.53
CA ASP A 236 -2.61 -9.12 -22.71
C ASP A 236 -1.18 -8.65 -22.39
N VAL A 237 -0.78 -8.59 -21.11
CA VAL A 237 0.60 -8.26 -20.70
C VAL A 237 1.22 -9.29 -19.76
N VAL A 238 0.43 -10.11 -19.08
CA VAL A 238 0.94 -11.01 -18.02
C VAL A 238 1.76 -12.19 -18.56
N ASP A 239 1.49 -12.65 -19.78
CA ASP A 239 2.28 -13.71 -20.42
C ASP A 239 3.67 -13.23 -20.83
N ASP A 240 3.76 -12.03 -21.42
CA ASP A 240 5.03 -11.40 -21.79
C ASP A 240 5.91 -11.13 -20.56
N LEU A 241 5.29 -10.88 -19.41
CA LEU A 241 5.98 -10.72 -18.12
C LEU A 241 6.36 -12.04 -17.46
N GLY A 242 5.81 -13.17 -17.92
CA GLY A 242 6.00 -14.48 -17.30
C GLY A 242 5.42 -14.58 -15.87
N SER A 243 4.45 -13.73 -15.53
CA SER A 243 3.92 -13.58 -14.16
C SER A 243 2.43 -13.92 -14.02
N ARG A 244 1.84 -14.60 -15.02
CA ARG A 244 0.42 -14.99 -15.03
C ARG A 244 0.02 -15.78 -13.78
N LYS A 245 0.82 -16.78 -13.39
CA LYS A 245 0.54 -17.63 -12.23
C LYS A 245 0.49 -16.79 -10.94
N GLU A 246 1.44 -15.87 -10.80
CA GLU A 246 1.55 -14.99 -9.63
C GLU A 246 0.37 -14.01 -9.60
N VAL A 247 -0.03 -13.45 -10.74
CA VAL A 247 -1.21 -12.57 -10.85
C VAL A 247 -2.51 -13.32 -10.52
N GLU A 248 -2.70 -14.53 -11.06
CA GLU A 248 -3.90 -15.37 -10.84
C GLU A 248 -4.04 -15.86 -9.40
N TYR A 249 -2.96 -15.79 -8.60
CA TYR A 249 -3.03 -16.07 -7.16
C TYR A 249 -4.03 -15.14 -6.42
N VAL A 250 -4.45 -14.04 -7.04
CA VAL A 250 -5.54 -13.22 -6.51
C VAL A 250 -6.83 -14.00 -6.26
N HIS A 251 -7.15 -15.01 -7.06
CA HIS A 251 -8.32 -15.87 -6.83
C HIS A 251 -8.19 -16.64 -5.50
N THR A 252 -6.98 -17.03 -5.11
CA THR A 252 -6.70 -17.64 -3.82
C THR A 252 -6.92 -16.66 -2.68
N ILE A 253 -6.46 -15.40 -2.83
CA ILE A 253 -6.69 -14.33 -1.84
C ILE A 253 -8.18 -14.07 -1.67
N LEU A 254 -8.92 -13.91 -2.78
CA LEU A 254 -10.36 -13.65 -2.77
C LEU A 254 -11.16 -14.79 -2.11
N ARG A 255 -10.76 -16.04 -2.36
CA ARG A 255 -11.41 -17.21 -1.77
C ARG A 255 -11.11 -17.37 -0.27
N ASN A 256 -9.86 -17.15 0.12
CA ASN A 256 -9.39 -17.47 1.47
C ASN A 256 -9.46 -16.29 2.44
N GLY A 257 -9.74 -15.07 1.96
CA GLY A 257 -9.63 -13.85 2.74
C GLY A 257 -8.19 -13.33 2.79
N THR A 258 -8.04 -12.03 3.08
CA THR A 258 -6.72 -11.46 3.38
C THR A 258 -6.24 -11.86 4.76
N SER A 259 -5.00 -11.52 5.11
CA SER A 259 -4.50 -11.68 6.49
C SER A 259 -5.43 -10.99 7.50
N ALA A 260 -5.94 -9.79 7.21
CA ALA A 260 -6.87 -9.11 8.11
C ALA A 260 -8.19 -9.88 8.30
N ASP A 261 -8.69 -10.56 7.26
CA ASP A 261 -9.90 -11.38 7.37
C ASP A 261 -9.65 -12.60 8.25
N ARG A 262 -8.55 -13.30 8.02
CA ARG A 262 -8.16 -14.49 8.79
C ARG A 262 -7.88 -14.16 10.26
N GLN A 263 -7.16 -13.07 10.54
CA GLN A 263 -6.92 -12.60 11.90
C GLN A 263 -8.23 -12.30 12.65
N VAL A 264 -9.20 -11.62 12.01
CA VAL A 264 -10.50 -11.34 12.63
C VAL A 264 -11.31 -12.62 12.85
N ALA A 265 -11.23 -13.59 11.94
CA ALA A 265 -11.86 -14.89 12.11
C ALA A 265 -11.27 -15.66 13.31
N THR A 266 -9.94 -15.72 13.42
CA THR A 266 -9.23 -16.33 14.56
C THR A 266 -9.60 -15.65 15.88
N TYR A 267 -9.62 -14.32 15.92
CA TYR A 267 -10.01 -13.57 17.11
C TYR A 267 -11.42 -13.94 17.59
N LYS A 268 -12.40 -13.98 16.69
CA LYS A 268 -13.79 -14.33 17.01
C LYS A 268 -13.92 -15.79 17.45
N ALA A 269 -13.23 -16.71 16.79
CA ALA A 269 -13.26 -18.13 17.13
C ALA A 269 -12.71 -18.43 18.54
N ASN A 270 -11.84 -17.55 19.07
CA ASN A 270 -11.24 -17.68 20.39
C ASN A 270 -11.95 -16.84 21.47
N GLY A 271 -13.21 -16.45 21.24
CA GLY A 271 -14.04 -15.72 22.22
C GLY A 271 -13.99 -14.19 22.09
N GLY A 272 -13.23 -13.65 21.14
CA GLY A 272 -13.24 -12.23 20.81
C GLY A 272 -13.05 -11.32 22.03
N ASP A 273 -13.92 -10.32 22.18
CA ASP A 273 -13.82 -9.34 23.27
C ASP A 273 -14.04 -9.97 24.67
N ASP A 274 -14.80 -11.05 24.77
CA ASP A 274 -15.06 -11.77 26.03
C ASP A 274 -13.83 -12.57 26.51
N ASN A 275 -12.90 -12.86 25.61
CA ASN A 275 -11.65 -13.58 25.90
C ASN A 275 -10.43 -12.90 25.22
N ARG A 276 -10.41 -11.57 25.29
CA ARG A 276 -9.55 -10.73 24.47
C ARG A 276 -8.06 -11.08 24.50
N GLU A 277 -7.53 -11.38 25.68
CA GLU A 277 -6.10 -11.66 25.82
C GLU A 277 -5.68 -12.92 25.07
N GLU A 278 -6.37 -14.05 25.31
CA GLU A 278 -6.09 -15.32 24.65
C GLU A 278 -6.46 -15.26 23.15
N ALA A 279 -7.54 -14.56 22.80
CA ALA A 279 -7.91 -14.37 21.41
C ALA A 279 -6.83 -13.60 20.62
N LEU A 280 -6.21 -12.57 21.22
CA LEU A 280 -5.11 -11.84 20.58
C LEU A 280 -3.82 -12.66 20.52
N LYS A 281 -3.53 -13.50 21.52
CA LYS A 281 -2.39 -14.45 21.46
C LYS A 281 -2.59 -15.44 20.31
N ALA A 282 -3.77 -16.02 20.17
CA ALA A 282 -4.11 -16.92 19.07
C ALA A 282 -3.95 -16.26 17.69
N VAL A 283 -4.30 -14.97 17.55
CA VAL A 283 -4.04 -14.19 16.33
C VAL A 283 -2.55 -14.08 16.04
N VAL A 284 -1.72 -13.79 17.06
CA VAL A 284 -0.26 -13.72 16.88
C VAL A 284 0.30 -15.09 16.47
N ASP A 285 -0.14 -16.18 17.11
CA ASP A 285 0.29 -17.53 16.77
C ASP A 285 -0.06 -17.90 15.32
N GLN A 286 -1.27 -17.54 14.87
CA GLN A 286 -1.69 -17.71 13.48
C GLN A 286 -0.79 -16.92 12.51
N VAL A 287 -0.55 -15.63 12.77
CA VAL A 287 0.31 -14.81 11.91
C VAL A 287 1.74 -15.37 11.86
N VAL A 288 2.29 -15.82 13.00
CA VAL A 288 3.62 -16.46 13.05
C VAL A 288 3.65 -17.75 12.24
N ALA A 289 2.61 -18.57 12.32
CA ALA A 289 2.50 -19.80 11.55
C ALA A 289 2.44 -19.51 10.04
N GLU A 290 1.54 -18.61 9.62
CA GLU A 290 1.40 -18.23 8.21
C GLU A 290 2.65 -17.56 7.64
N THR A 291 3.37 -16.76 8.44
CA THR A 291 4.63 -16.12 8.01
C THR A 291 5.70 -17.17 7.66
N LYS A 292 5.67 -18.33 8.31
CA LYS A 292 6.63 -19.42 8.06
C LYS A 292 6.21 -20.29 6.87
N GLU A 293 5.00 -20.16 6.35
CA GLU A 293 4.57 -20.90 5.17
C GLU A 293 5.36 -20.40 3.94
N GLY A 294 6.17 -21.28 3.35
CA GLY A 294 6.97 -20.97 2.16
C GLY A 294 8.34 -20.35 2.43
N LEU A 295 8.80 -20.32 3.69
CA LEU A 295 10.19 -19.99 4.08
C LEU A 295 11.03 -21.23 4.40
#